data_AF-A0A8S3FCY0-F1
#
_entry.id   AF-A0A8S3FCY0-F1
#
_cell.length_a   1.000
_cell.length_b   1.000
_cell.length_c   1.000
_cell.angle_alpha   90.00
_cell.angle_beta   90.00
_cell.angle_gamma   90.00
#
_symmetry.space_group_name_H-M   'P 1'
#
loop_
_entity.id
_entity.type
_entity.pdbx_description
1 polymer ?
#
loop_
_entity_poly.entity_id
_entity_poly.type
_entity_poly.pdbx_seq_one_letter_code
_entity_poly.pdbx_strand_id
1 'polypeptide(L)'
;MDSRRLDYMYRSTYKESAYPLYSILKPILKRKYVHITCIYNNFFMIRLKWYYESPRVQNFVNELIKDNLILREYIGDGCIHGAMLHVDRRHVRVEHVRNIPYGHNYHVMPTGYQQWKFQEVNDFHEVIHKSCEQLTVLKGIQGKVAHIKMS
;
A
#
# COMPACT_ATOMS: atom_id res chain seq x y z
N MET A 1 26.74 10.57 -6.94
CA MET A 1 25.46 10.32 -6.25
C MET A 1 24.41 10.05 -7.31
N ASP A 2 23.84 8.85 -7.34
CA ASP A 2 22.94 8.41 -8.41
C ASP A 2 21.54 9.04 -8.23
N SER A 3 21.25 10.05 -9.04
CA SER A 3 20.04 10.89 -8.95
C SER A 3 18.75 10.16 -9.33
N ARG A 4 18.80 8.85 -9.63
CA ARG A 4 17.66 8.05 -10.10
C ARG A 4 17.17 6.96 -9.13
N ARG A 5 17.80 6.77 -7.97
CA ARG A 5 17.45 5.63 -7.09
C ARG A 5 16.13 5.86 -6.36
N LEU A 6 15.02 5.39 -6.91
CA LEU A 6 13.72 5.28 -6.22
C LEU A 6 13.65 3.96 -5.44
N ASP A 7 13.34 4.03 -4.15
CA ASP A 7 13.25 2.85 -3.27
C ASP A 7 11.80 2.39 -3.12
N TYR A 8 10.86 3.34 -3.08
CA TYR A 8 9.46 3.04 -2.89
C TYR A 8 8.56 4.08 -3.57
N MET A 9 7.50 3.61 -4.21
CA MET A 9 6.50 4.44 -4.87
C MET A 9 5.12 3.98 -4.42
N TYR A 10 4.21 4.91 -4.13
CA TYR A 10 2.81 4.57 -3.87
C TYR A 10 1.87 5.63 -4.43
N ARG A 11 0.62 5.21 -4.66
CA ARG A 11 -0.42 6.10 -5.18
C ARG A 11 -1.17 6.84 -4.07
N SER A 12 -1.43 6.19 -2.95
CA SER A 12 -2.32 6.74 -1.92
C SER A 12 -2.08 6.17 -0.55
N THR A 13 -2.71 6.81 0.41
CA THR A 13 -2.70 6.44 1.81
C THR A 13 -4.11 6.36 2.33
N TYR A 14 -4.26 5.72 3.49
CA TYR A 14 -5.51 5.67 4.20
C TYR A 14 -5.25 5.76 5.70
N LYS A 15 -6.31 6.09 6.45
CA LYS A 15 -6.25 6.17 7.90
C LYS A 15 -6.71 4.84 8.47
N GLU A 16 -5.82 4.18 9.18
CA GLU A 16 -6.11 2.99 9.98
C GLU A 16 -5.34 3.09 11.29
N SER A 17 -5.87 2.48 12.35
CA SER A 17 -5.16 2.40 13.62
C SER A 17 -3.93 1.52 13.47
N ALA A 18 -2.76 2.11 13.68
CA ALA A 18 -1.49 1.39 13.71
C ALA A 18 -1.01 1.09 15.14
N TYR A 19 -1.92 1.10 16.12
CA TYR A 19 -1.58 0.90 17.53
C TYR A 19 -0.76 -0.37 17.79
N PRO A 20 -1.07 -1.54 17.18
CA PRO A 20 -0.26 -2.75 17.36
C PRO A 20 1.21 -2.58 16.97
N LEU A 21 1.50 -1.75 15.95
CA LEU A 21 2.88 -1.51 15.49
C LEU A 21 3.68 -0.63 16.46
N TYR A 22 3.03 0.09 17.39
CA TYR A 22 3.73 1.02 18.27
C TYR A 22 4.63 0.32 19.30
N SER A 23 4.29 -0.90 19.70
CA SER A 23 5.13 -1.72 20.60
C SER A 23 6.50 -2.01 19.99
N ILE A 24 6.56 -2.19 18.66
CA ILE A 24 7.79 -2.42 17.90
C ILE A 24 8.47 -1.10 17.53
N LEU A 25 7.69 -0.13 17.05
CA LEU A 25 8.24 1.10 16.47
C LEU A 25 8.86 2.02 17.52
N LYS A 26 8.29 2.12 18.72
CA LYS A 26 8.81 3.01 19.77
C LYS A 26 10.25 2.64 20.19
N PRO A 27 10.57 1.36 20.48
CA PRO A 27 11.95 0.93 20.73
C PRO A 27 12.88 1.20 19.55
N ILE A 28 12.52 0.79 18.33
CA ILE A 28 13.38 0.93 17.13
C ILE A 28 13.72 2.40 16.87
N LEU A 29 12.74 3.29 17.02
CA LEU A 29 12.89 4.72 16.73
C LEU A 29 13.38 5.53 17.92
N LYS A 30 13.44 4.93 19.13
CA LYS A 30 13.71 5.60 20.40
C LYS A 30 12.80 6.82 20.63
N ARG A 31 11.48 6.63 20.46
CA ARG A 31 10.46 7.69 20.56
C ARG A 31 9.31 7.30 21.47
N LYS A 32 8.77 8.30 22.19
CA LYS A 32 7.58 8.13 23.04
C LYS A 32 6.28 8.02 22.22
N TYR A 33 6.22 8.72 21.09
CA TYR A 33 5.09 8.72 20.15
C TYR A 33 5.58 8.51 18.72
N VAL A 34 4.85 7.71 17.97
CA VAL A 34 5.10 7.43 16.56
C VAL A 34 3.77 7.57 15.84
N HIS A 35 3.73 8.41 14.81
CA HIS A 35 2.60 8.46 13.88
C HIS A 35 3.07 7.82 12.59
N ILE A 36 2.35 6.80 12.13
CA ILE A 36 2.53 6.23 10.80
C ILE A 36 1.31 6.51 9.94
N THR A 37 1.53 6.54 8.63
CA THR A 37 0.46 6.65 7.64
C THR A 37 0.45 5.34 6.86
N CYS A 38 -0.69 4.66 6.82
CA CYS A 38 -0.80 3.39 6.10
C CYS A 38 -0.89 3.65 4.59
N ILE A 39 -0.17 2.84 3.82
CA ILE A 39 -0.10 2.94 2.36
C ILE A 39 -1.21 2.10 1.77
N TYR A 40 -2.00 2.67 0.85
CA TYR A 40 -2.95 1.89 0.07
C TYR A 40 -2.17 1.02 -0.93
N ASN A 41 -1.82 -0.18 -0.49
CA ASN A 41 -0.82 -1.08 -1.07
C ASN A 41 -1.31 -1.91 -2.26
N ASN A 42 -2.53 -1.70 -2.74
CA ASN A 42 -2.98 -2.34 -3.98
C ASN A 42 -2.26 -1.77 -5.22
N PHE A 43 -1.56 -0.63 -5.08
CA PHE A 43 -0.67 -0.08 -6.10
C PHE A 43 0.58 0.56 -5.47
N PHE A 44 1.70 -0.13 -5.61
CA PHE A 44 3.02 0.35 -5.22
C PHE A 44 4.11 -0.22 -6.12
N MET A 45 5.28 0.41 -6.11
CA MET A 45 6.52 -0.19 -6.60
C MET A 45 7.55 -0.13 -5.49
N ILE A 46 8.27 -1.23 -5.28
CA ILE A 46 9.33 -1.34 -4.28
C ILE A 46 10.60 -1.85 -4.92
N ARG A 47 11.73 -1.26 -4.55
CA ARG A 47 13.05 -1.80 -4.89
C ARG A 47 13.41 -2.89 -3.89
N LEU A 48 13.31 -4.16 -4.30
CA LEU A 48 13.59 -5.31 -3.43
C LEU A 48 14.99 -5.25 -2.79
N LYS A 49 15.99 -4.71 -3.50
CA LYS A 49 17.33 -4.47 -2.94
C LYS A 49 17.29 -3.61 -1.66
N TRP A 50 16.49 -2.54 -1.64
CA TRP A 50 16.32 -1.73 -0.42
C TRP A 50 15.65 -2.52 0.71
N TYR A 51 14.60 -3.29 0.38
CA TYR A 51 13.92 -4.15 1.35
C TYR A 51 14.89 -5.12 2.04
N TYR A 52 15.66 -5.88 1.26
CA TYR A 52 16.56 -6.92 1.78
C TYR A 52 17.86 -6.37 2.39
N GLU A 53 18.40 -5.27 1.88
CA GLU A 53 19.70 -4.76 2.34
C GLU A 53 19.61 -3.65 3.39
N SER A 54 18.44 -3.04 3.62
CA SER A 54 18.31 -2.00 4.66
C SER A 54 18.31 -2.66 6.05
N PRO A 55 19.34 -2.44 6.90
CA PRO A 55 19.39 -3.06 8.22
C PRO A 55 18.24 -2.60 9.13
N ARG A 56 17.71 -1.39 8.89
CA ARG A 56 16.57 -0.84 9.65
C ARG A 56 15.26 -1.53 9.28
N VAL A 57 15.05 -1.75 7.98
CA VAL A 57 13.89 -2.50 7.49
C VAL A 57 13.97 -3.94 7.96
N GLN A 58 15.13 -4.60 7.81
CA GLN A 58 15.31 -5.98 8.26
C GLN A 58 15.13 -6.13 9.77
N ASN A 59 15.66 -5.22 10.59
CA ASN A 59 15.41 -5.22 12.03
C ASN A 59 13.90 -5.08 12.33
N PHE A 60 13.21 -4.16 11.67
CA PHE A 60 11.76 -4.00 11.84
C PHE A 60 10.98 -5.26 11.43
N VAL A 61 11.27 -5.86 10.27
CA VAL A 61 10.62 -7.10 9.82
C VAL A 61 10.86 -8.23 10.80
N ASN A 62 12.09 -8.37 11.31
CA ASN A 62 12.42 -9.38 12.31
C ASN A 62 11.64 -9.16 13.62
N GLU A 63 11.49 -7.92 14.10
CA GLU A 63 10.64 -7.64 15.26
C GLU A 63 9.15 -7.88 14.99
N LEU A 64 8.70 -7.68 13.75
CA LEU A 64 7.30 -7.85 13.36
C LEU A 64 6.88 -9.32 13.30
N ILE A 65 7.77 -10.20 12.85
CA ILE A 65 7.52 -11.66 12.79
C ILE A 65 7.73 -12.34 14.14
N LYS A 66 8.50 -11.73 15.05
CA LYS A 66 8.59 -12.20 16.44
C LYS A 66 7.20 -12.20 17.07
N ASP A 67 6.91 -13.27 17.79
CA ASP A 67 5.64 -13.48 18.51
C ASP A 67 4.37 -13.50 17.65
N ASN A 68 4.49 -13.71 16.34
CA ASN A 68 3.37 -13.76 15.40
C ASN A 68 2.45 -12.53 15.48
N LEU A 69 3.01 -11.33 15.74
CA LEU A 69 2.22 -10.13 15.98
C LEU A 69 1.26 -9.80 14.83
N ILE A 70 1.70 -10.00 13.58
CA ILE A 70 0.87 -9.81 12.38
C ILE A 70 -0.43 -10.63 12.48
N LEU A 71 -0.33 -11.90 12.89
CA LEU A 71 -1.46 -12.82 12.96
C LEU A 71 -2.35 -12.52 14.18
N ARG A 72 -1.73 -12.21 15.31
CA ARG A 72 -2.45 -11.95 16.56
C ARG A 72 -3.29 -10.67 16.52
N GLU A 73 -2.74 -9.62 15.93
CA GLU A 73 -3.33 -8.28 15.95
C GLU A 73 -3.94 -7.89 14.59
N TYR A 74 -3.99 -8.82 13.63
CA TYR A 74 -4.52 -8.62 12.29
C TYR A 74 -3.99 -7.33 11.62
N ILE A 75 -2.67 -7.22 11.51
CA ILE A 75 -2.04 -6.00 11.01
C ILE A 75 -2.06 -6.00 9.47
N GLY A 76 -2.73 -5.02 8.88
CA GLY A 76 -2.73 -4.78 7.44
C GLY A 76 -1.33 -4.45 6.90
N ASP A 77 -0.98 -5.01 5.75
CA ASP A 77 0.31 -4.81 5.09
C ASP A 77 0.53 -3.37 4.63
N GLY A 78 -0.54 -2.64 4.31
CA GLY A 78 -0.49 -1.19 4.10
C GLY A 78 0.14 -0.41 5.27
N CYS A 79 -0.20 -0.78 6.52
CA CYS A 79 0.40 -0.18 7.72
C CYS A 79 1.83 -0.66 7.96
N ILE A 80 2.14 -1.92 7.62
CA ILE A 80 3.51 -2.47 7.67
C ILE A 80 4.42 -1.69 6.70
N HIS A 81 3.96 -1.44 5.48
CA HIS A 81 4.70 -0.65 4.49
C HIS A 81 4.92 0.79 4.97
N GLY A 82 3.88 1.43 5.53
CA GLY A 82 4.01 2.75 6.15
C GLY A 82 5.05 2.79 7.29
N ALA A 83 5.07 1.76 8.12
CA ALA A 83 6.05 1.59 9.19
C ALA A 83 7.48 1.40 8.65
N MET A 84 7.68 0.57 7.61
CA MET A 84 8.97 0.38 6.95
C MET A 84 9.55 1.70 6.42
N LEU A 85 8.72 2.51 5.75
CA LEU A 85 9.12 3.83 5.28
C LEU A 85 9.50 4.75 6.44
N HIS A 86 8.77 4.66 7.57
CA HIS A 86 9.04 5.49 8.72
C HIS A 86 10.36 5.12 9.43
N VAL A 87 10.67 3.82 9.58
CA VAL A 87 11.92 3.36 10.24
C VAL A 87 13.17 3.71 9.45
N ASP A 88 13.08 3.79 8.12
CA ASP A 88 14.21 4.13 7.25
C ASP A 88 14.08 5.51 6.56
N ARG A 89 13.21 6.38 7.07
CA ARG A 89 12.83 7.68 6.47
C ARG A 89 13.97 8.63 6.08
N ARG A 90 15.17 8.40 6.60
CA ARG A 90 16.37 9.21 6.31
C ARG A 90 17.19 8.67 5.12
N HIS A 91 16.94 7.45 4.67
CA HIS A 91 17.74 6.76 3.64
C HIS A 91 16.90 6.21 2.49
N VAL A 92 15.60 5.95 2.75
CA VAL A 92 14.65 5.55 1.71
C VAL A 92 14.28 6.76 0.85
N ARG A 93 14.36 6.61 -0.47
CA ARG A 93 13.80 7.58 -1.41
C ARG A 93 12.40 7.15 -1.83
N VAL A 94 11.43 8.00 -1.50
CA VAL A 94 10.00 7.70 -1.65
C VAL A 94 9.35 8.70 -2.59
N GLU A 95 8.48 8.21 -3.46
CA GLU A 95 7.65 9.06 -4.32
C GLU A 95 6.16 8.77 -4.13
N HIS A 96 5.41 9.83 -3.80
CA HIS A 96 3.94 9.78 -3.79
C HIS A 96 3.42 10.25 -5.15
N VAL A 97 3.10 9.30 -6.00
CA VAL A 97 2.66 9.58 -7.37
C VAL A 97 1.18 9.94 -7.37
N ARG A 98 0.80 11.02 -8.05
CA ARG A 98 -0.59 11.53 -8.10
C ARG A 98 -1.14 11.67 -9.50
N ASN A 99 -0.30 11.52 -10.52
CA ASN A 99 -0.64 11.63 -11.94
C ASN A 99 -1.06 10.30 -12.57
N ILE A 100 -1.05 9.19 -11.82
CA ILE A 100 -1.55 7.90 -12.28
C ILE A 100 -3.00 7.73 -11.81
N PRO A 101 -4.01 7.70 -12.69
CA PRO A 101 -5.36 7.30 -12.29
C PRO A 101 -5.36 5.82 -11.92
N TYR A 102 -6.08 5.46 -10.85
CA TYR A 102 -6.13 4.08 -10.35
C TYR A 102 -7.51 3.73 -9.79
N GLY A 103 -7.95 2.49 -9.99
CA GLY A 103 -9.16 1.95 -9.39
C GLY A 103 -8.92 0.55 -8.82
N HIS A 104 -9.54 0.24 -7.69
CA HIS A 104 -9.53 -1.09 -7.08
C HIS A 104 -10.82 -1.34 -6.30
N ASN A 105 -11.56 -2.38 -6.67
CA ASN A 105 -12.94 -2.61 -6.21
C ASN A 105 -13.78 -1.35 -6.45
N TYR A 106 -14.48 -0.85 -5.43
CA TYR A 106 -15.30 0.38 -5.45
C TYR A 106 -14.50 1.65 -5.10
N HIS A 107 -13.17 1.59 -5.11
CA HIS A 107 -12.31 2.72 -4.82
C HIS A 107 -11.70 3.28 -6.09
N VAL A 108 -11.87 4.59 -6.32
CA VAL A 108 -11.26 5.30 -7.46
C VAL A 108 -10.37 6.43 -6.96
N MET A 109 -9.26 6.62 -7.65
CA MET A 109 -8.28 7.68 -7.41
C MET A 109 -7.97 8.42 -8.69
N PRO A 110 -8.77 9.45 -9.02
CA PRO A 110 -8.51 10.32 -10.15
C PRO A 110 -7.17 11.06 -9.97
N THR A 111 -6.59 11.50 -11.08
CA THR A 111 -5.37 12.31 -11.08
C THR A 111 -5.50 13.53 -10.14
N GLY A 112 -4.46 13.78 -9.34
CA GLY A 112 -4.39 14.90 -8.38
C GLY A 112 -4.92 14.60 -6.97
N TYR A 113 -5.73 13.55 -6.79
CA TYR A 113 -6.27 13.19 -5.47
C TYR A 113 -5.26 12.46 -4.59
N GLN A 114 -5.21 12.79 -3.30
CA GLN A 114 -4.31 12.17 -2.32
C GLN A 114 -4.90 10.94 -1.62
N GLN A 115 -6.23 10.86 -1.58
CA GLN A 115 -7.00 9.80 -0.93
C GLN A 115 -7.98 9.22 -1.96
N TRP A 116 -8.41 7.99 -1.72
CA TRP A 116 -9.39 7.29 -2.53
C TRP A 116 -10.81 7.83 -2.29
N LYS A 117 -11.63 7.76 -3.34
CA LYS A 117 -13.06 8.03 -3.29
C LYS A 117 -13.81 6.69 -3.38
N PHE A 118 -14.78 6.49 -2.51
CA PHE A 118 -15.80 5.47 -2.74
C PHE A 118 -16.66 5.88 -3.93
N GLN A 119 -16.91 4.95 -4.85
CA GLN A 119 -17.96 5.08 -5.84
C GLN A 119 -18.90 3.88 -5.72
N GLU A 120 -20.21 4.15 -5.74
CA GLU A 120 -21.20 3.09 -5.81
C GLU A 120 -21.01 2.29 -7.11
N VAL A 121 -21.26 0.98 -7.04
CA VAL A 121 -20.86 -0.03 -8.05
C VAL A 121 -21.35 0.30 -9.46
N ASN A 122 -22.48 1.01 -9.59
CA ASN A 122 -23.07 1.37 -10.88
C ASN A 122 -22.29 2.46 -11.63
N ASP A 123 -21.54 3.33 -10.93
CA ASP A 123 -20.81 4.46 -11.54
C ASP A 123 -19.37 4.11 -11.93
N PHE A 124 -18.85 2.99 -11.41
CA PHE A 124 -17.44 2.60 -11.56
C PHE A 124 -17.06 2.32 -13.02
N HIS A 125 -17.96 1.67 -13.76
CA HIS A 125 -17.74 1.34 -15.17
C HIS A 125 -17.68 2.60 -16.05
N GLU A 126 -18.59 3.56 -15.83
CA GLU A 126 -18.63 4.78 -16.64
C GLU A 126 -17.40 5.69 -16.42
N VAL A 127 -16.91 5.77 -15.19
CA VAL A 127 -15.79 6.65 -14.82
C VAL A 127 -14.45 6.11 -15.31
N ILE A 128 -14.21 4.79 -15.25
CA ILE A 128 -13.01 4.19 -15.85
C ILE A 128 -13.03 4.35 -17.36
N HIS A 129 -14.18 4.10 -18.02
CA HIS A 129 -14.28 4.24 -19.46
C HIS A 129 -14.01 5.68 -19.95
N LYS A 130 -14.48 6.69 -19.22
CA LYS A 130 -14.22 8.11 -19.56
C LYS A 130 -12.82 8.60 -19.20
N SER A 131 -12.16 8.00 -18.20
CA SER A 131 -10.86 8.47 -17.70
C SER A 131 -9.67 7.73 -18.31
N CYS A 132 -9.90 6.56 -18.91
CA CYS A 132 -8.85 5.62 -19.31
C CYS A 132 -9.06 5.08 -20.74
N GLU A 133 -9.13 5.96 -21.76
CA GLU A 133 -9.10 5.55 -23.18
C GLU A 133 -7.86 4.71 -23.58
N GLN A 134 -6.88 4.53 -22.68
CA GLN A 134 -5.60 3.84 -22.95
C GLN A 134 -5.26 2.68 -21.99
N LEU A 135 -6.22 2.07 -21.29
CA LEU A 135 -5.94 0.86 -20.50
C LEU A 135 -6.44 -0.41 -21.20
N THR A 136 -5.50 -1.24 -21.65
CA THR A 136 -5.74 -2.66 -21.92
C THR A 136 -6.23 -3.31 -20.63
N VAL A 137 -7.52 -3.61 -20.56
CA VAL A 137 -8.09 -4.43 -19.49
C VAL A 137 -7.47 -5.83 -19.61
N LEU A 138 -6.47 -6.13 -18.78
CA LEU A 138 -6.06 -7.51 -18.55
C LEU A 138 -7.22 -8.19 -17.83
N LYS A 139 -8.12 -8.83 -18.60
CA LYS A 139 -9.14 -9.73 -18.07
C LYS A 139 -8.41 -10.83 -17.31
N GLY A 140 -8.28 -10.66 -16.00
CA GLY A 140 -7.90 -11.71 -15.09
C GLY A 140 -8.82 -12.90 -15.32
N ILE A 141 -8.20 -14.05 -15.54
CA ILE A 141 -8.76 -15.39 -15.63
C ILE A 141 -10.08 -15.45 -14.84
N GLN A 142 -11.20 -15.39 -15.57
CA GLN A 142 -12.52 -15.70 -15.02
C GLN A 142 -12.50 -17.19 -14.65
N GLY A 143 -12.11 -17.47 -13.41
CA GLY A 143 -12.31 -18.77 -12.79
C GLY A 143 -13.81 -19.09 -12.86
N LYS A 144 -14.13 -20.08 -13.69
CA LYS A 144 -15.35 -20.89 -13.72
C LYS A 144 -16.44 -20.44 -12.74
N VAL A 145 -17.33 -19.55 -13.18
CA VAL A 145 -18.66 -19.46 -12.59
C VAL A 145 -19.45 -20.61 -13.20
N ALA A 146 -19.66 -21.67 -12.42
CA ALA A 146 -20.57 -22.75 -12.80
C ALA A 146 -21.97 -22.16 -13.03
N HIS A 147 -22.54 -22.42 -14.20
CA HIS A 147 -23.94 -22.14 -14.47
C HIS A 147 -24.82 -22.98 -13.55
N ILE A 148 -25.42 -22.36 -12.53
CA ILE A 148 -26.62 -22.92 -11.91
C ILE A 148 -27.77 -22.55 -12.84
N LYS A 149 -28.18 -23.49 -13.70
CA LYS A 149 -29.50 -23.46 -14.33
C LYS A 149 -30.51 -23.70 -13.22
N MET A 150 -31.34 -22.71 -12.92
CA MET A 150 -32.62 -22.99 -12.28
C MET A 150 -33.63 -23.26 -13.39
N SER A 151 -34.08 -24.51 -13.45
CA SER A 151 -35.27 -24.96 -14.17
C SER A 151 -36.55 -24.46 -13.49
#